data_AF-A0A955HHX3-F1
#
_entry.id   AF-A0A955HHX3-F1
#
_cell.length_a   1.000
_cell.length_b   1.000
_cell.length_c   1.000
_cell.angle_alpha   90.00
_cell.angle_beta   90.00
_cell.angle_gamma   90.00
#
_symmetry.space_group_name_H-M   'P 1'
#
loop_
_entity.id
_entity.type
_entity.pdbx_description
1 polymer ?
#
loop_
_entity_poly.entity_id
_entity_poly.type
_entity_poly.pdbx_seq_one_letter_code
_entity_poly.pdbx_strand_id
1 'polypeptide(L)'
;MAKKKVKYRVSTGSVSVGDHTASISAKVSRELLDIESAEEYFCGRILSVKIVSLAEGESEGQKTLPGVDRKEFEAMANVSSFRCTPKFVSFGLQFALSEVHADVLCMFAKCDCILEILKVEANEEASEEDEGSDEEE
;
A
#
# COMPACT_ATOMS: atom_id res chain seq x y z
N MET A 1 3.23 0.31 -23.03
CA MET A 1 4.41 0.98 -22.45
C MET A 1 4.74 0.27 -21.14
N ALA A 2 5.93 -0.31 -20.98
CA ALA A 2 6.31 -1.00 -19.75
C ALA A 2 6.55 0.05 -18.65
N LYS A 3 5.61 0.18 -17.71
CA LYS A 3 5.75 1.13 -16.58
C LYS A 3 6.91 0.68 -15.68
N LYS A 4 7.75 1.65 -15.33
CA LYS A 4 8.98 1.53 -14.56
C LYS A 4 8.66 0.87 -13.20
N LYS A 5 9.42 -0.15 -12.78
CA LYS A 5 9.33 -0.67 -11.40
C LYS A 5 9.73 0.45 -10.44
N VAL A 6 8.84 0.85 -9.54
CA VAL A 6 9.12 1.91 -8.57
C VAL A 6 9.15 1.33 -7.17
N LYS A 7 10.12 1.79 -6.37
CA LYS A 7 10.35 1.32 -5.00
C LYS A 7 10.29 2.50 -4.05
N TYR A 8 9.49 2.38 -3.00
CA TYR A 8 9.33 3.39 -1.96
C TYR A 8 9.63 2.77 -0.60
N ARG A 9 10.41 3.48 0.22
CA ARG A 9 10.50 3.16 1.65
C ARG A 9 9.22 3.65 2.31
N VAL A 10 8.50 2.75 2.96
CA VAL A 10 7.21 3.04 3.60
C VAL A 10 7.23 2.61 5.06
N SER A 11 6.59 3.41 5.90
CA SER A 11 6.23 3.01 7.26
C SER A 11 4.81 2.47 7.24
N THR A 12 4.64 1.23 7.64
CA THR A 12 3.31 0.62 7.74
C THR A 12 2.65 0.96 9.08
N GLY A 13 1.33 0.96 9.11
CA GLY A 13 0.52 1.11 10.31
C GLY A 13 -0.10 -0.21 10.75
N SER A 14 -1.27 -0.12 11.36
CA SER A 14 -2.04 -1.29 11.78
C SER A 14 -2.63 -2.04 10.58
N VAL A 15 -2.79 -3.35 10.75
CA VAL A 15 -3.55 -4.22 9.85
C VAL A 15 -5.00 -4.25 10.32
N SER A 16 -5.95 -4.13 9.39
CA SER A 16 -7.37 -4.34 9.63
C SER A 16 -7.82 -5.58 8.88
N VAL A 17 -8.53 -6.49 9.54
CA VAL A 17 -9.02 -7.73 8.93
C VAL A 17 -10.54 -7.66 8.91
N GLY A 18 -11.13 -7.72 7.73
CA GLY A 18 -12.57 -7.86 7.52
C GLY A 18 -12.92 -9.29 7.08
N ASP A 19 -14.15 -9.48 6.60
CA ASP A 19 -14.69 -10.82 6.31
C ASP A 19 -14.00 -11.50 5.11
N HIS A 20 -13.66 -10.73 4.07
CA HIS A 20 -13.04 -11.24 2.83
C HIS A 20 -11.75 -10.54 2.44
N THR A 21 -11.41 -9.45 3.13
CA THR A 21 -10.25 -8.63 2.81
C THR A 21 -9.46 -8.28 4.06
N ALA A 22 -8.15 -8.12 3.91
CA ALA A 22 -7.31 -7.51 4.93
C ALA A 22 -6.60 -6.30 4.35
N SER A 23 -6.46 -5.24 5.14
CA SER A 23 -5.80 -4.01 4.72
C SER A 23 -4.65 -3.64 5.64
N ILE A 24 -3.62 -3.04 5.07
CA ILE A 24 -2.51 -2.44 5.81
C ILE A 24 -2.35 -0.99 5.36
N SER A 25 -2.26 -0.10 6.33
CA SER A 25 -1.94 1.31 6.04
C SER A 25 -0.44 1.46 5.80
N ALA A 26 -0.06 2.29 4.84
CA ALA A 26 1.32 2.62 4.51
C ALA A 26 1.49 4.12 4.36
N LYS A 27 2.68 4.61 4.68
CA LYS A 27 3.04 6.03 4.65
C LYS A 27 4.42 6.22 4.04
N VAL A 28 4.54 7.19 3.14
CA VAL A 28 5.78 7.57 2.47
C VAL A 28 6.04 9.07 2.64
N SER A 29 7.30 9.46 2.80
CA SER A 29 7.70 10.87 2.85
C SER A 29 7.43 11.57 1.51
N ARG A 30 6.96 12.82 1.56
CA ARG A 30 6.79 13.65 0.36
C ARG A 30 8.10 14.00 -0.36
N GLU A 31 9.24 13.81 0.29
CA GLU A 31 10.56 13.93 -0.34
C GLU A 31 10.85 12.77 -1.31
N LEU A 32 10.16 11.63 -1.15
CA LEU A 32 10.36 10.42 -1.94
C LEU A 32 9.23 10.14 -2.94
N LEU A 33 8.05 10.73 -2.71
CA LEU A 33 6.89 10.62 -3.58
C LEU A 33 6.21 11.98 -3.69
N ASP A 34 6.27 12.56 -4.89
CA ASP A 34 5.52 13.77 -5.24
C ASP A 34 4.03 13.45 -5.47
N ILE A 35 3.20 14.49 -5.48
CA ILE A 35 1.74 14.34 -5.52
C ILE A 35 1.27 13.80 -6.86
N GLU A 36 1.87 14.25 -7.97
CA GLU A 36 1.45 13.84 -9.32
C GLU A 36 1.72 12.35 -9.53
N SER A 37 2.90 11.88 -9.13
CA SER A 37 3.20 10.44 -9.11
C SER A 37 2.23 9.68 -8.19
N ALA A 38 1.91 10.24 -7.02
CA ALA A 38 1.03 9.59 -6.08
C ALA A 38 -0.40 9.41 -6.63
N GLU A 39 -0.92 10.41 -7.33
CA GLU A 39 -2.22 10.33 -8.00
C GLU A 39 -2.20 9.33 -9.16
N GLU A 40 -1.13 9.29 -9.96
CA GLU A 40 -1.03 8.35 -11.09
C GLU A 40 -1.05 6.89 -10.65
N TYR A 41 -0.35 6.59 -9.55
CA TYR A 41 -0.15 5.23 -9.09
C TYR A 41 -1.21 4.75 -8.09
N PHE A 42 -1.67 5.59 -7.17
CA PHE A 42 -2.44 5.12 -6.02
C PHE A 42 -3.93 5.45 -6.08
N CYS A 43 -4.38 6.42 -6.87
CA CYS A 43 -5.80 6.79 -6.92
C CYS A 43 -6.59 5.92 -7.92
N GLY A 44 -7.57 5.15 -7.44
CA GLY A 44 -8.47 4.35 -8.30
C GLY A 44 -7.77 3.23 -9.07
N ARG A 45 -6.67 2.70 -8.53
CA ARG A 45 -5.84 1.67 -9.18
C ARG A 45 -5.79 0.38 -8.37
N ILE A 46 -5.59 -0.71 -9.09
CA ILE A 46 -5.16 -1.99 -8.55
C ILE A 46 -3.67 -2.10 -8.76
N LEU A 47 -2.94 -2.45 -7.71
CA LEU A 47 -1.49 -2.52 -7.71
C LEU A 47 -1.03 -3.96 -7.51
N SER A 48 -0.21 -4.47 -8.42
CA SER A 48 0.63 -5.63 -8.12
C SER A 48 1.85 -5.12 -7.36
N VAL A 49 1.97 -5.53 -6.10
CA VAL A 49 2.98 -5.03 -5.17
C VAL A 49 3.82 -6.17 -4.62
N LYS A 50 5.09 -5.86 -4.36
CA LYS A 50 5.99 -6.65 -3.51
C LYS A 50 6.30 -5.83 -2.26
N ILE A 51 6.04 -6.39 -1.08
CA ILE A 51 6.44 -5.77 0.19
C ILE A 51 7.60 -6.56 0.76
N VAL A 52 8.70 -5.88 1.05
CA VAL A 52 9.91 -6.45 1.63
C VAL A 52 10.20 -5.77 2.97
N SER A 53 10.35 -6.54 4.05
CA SER A 53 10.72 -5.98 5.35
C SER A 53 12.18 -5.53 5.31
N LEU A 54 12.49 -4.45 6.01
CA LEU A 54 13.89 -4.07 6.25
C LEU A 54 14.57 -5.09 7.17
N ALA A 55 15.87 -5.29 6.98
CA ALA A 55 16.68 -6.14 7.85
C ALA A 55 16.93 -5.47 9.21
N GLU A 56 17.42 -6.25 10.17
CA GLU A 56 17.74 -5.72 11.49
C GLU A 56 18.78 -4.60 11.40
N GLY A 57 18.51 -3.47 12.04
CA GLY A 57 19.40 -2.30 12.05
C GLY A 57 19.27 -1.37 10.84
N GLU A 58 18.48 -1.69 9.82
CA GLU A 58 18.23 -0.78 8.68
C GLU A 58 17.21 0.34 9.01
N SER A 59 16.46 0.22 10.12
CA SER A 59 15.61 1.27 10.67
C SER A 59 15.72 1.34 12.19
N GLU A 60 15.77 2.54 12.74
CA GLU A 60 15.82 2.76 14.19
C GLU A 60 14.54 2.24 14.86
N GLY A 61 14.68 1.34 15.84
CA GLY A 61 13.57 0.78 16.60
C GLY A 61 12.86 -0.42 15.95
N GLN A 62 13.23 -0.81 14.74
CA GLN A 62 12.68 -2.01 14.09
C GLN A 62 13.32 -3.27 14.69
N LYS A 63 12.52 -4.05 15.41
CA LYS A 63 12.92 -5.38 15.89
C LYS A 63 12.55 -6.40 14.82
N THR A 64 13.53 -7.16 14.35
CA THR A 64 13.24 -8.35 13.52
C THR A 64 13.03 -9.56 14.42
N LEU A 65 12.38 -10.61 13.88
CA LEU A 65 12.33 -11.89 14.59
C LEU A 65 13.71 -12.55 14.46
N PRO A 66 14.26 -13.12 15.55
CA PRO A 66 15.56 -13.77 15.52
C PRO A 66 15.56 -14.91 14.48
N GLY A 67 16.55 -14.89 13.57
CA GLY A 67 16.71 -15.90 12.51
C GLY A 67 15.94 -15.61 11.22
N VAL A 68 15.34 -14.42 11.06
CA VAL A 68 14.69 -14.00 9.81
C VAL A 68 15.34 -12.72 9.30
N ASP A 69 16.20 -12.84 8.28
CA ASP A 69 16.93 -11.69 7.73
C ASP A 69 15.99 -10.70 7.02
N ARG A 70 15.13 -11.19 6.12
CA ARG A 70 14.11 -10.39 5.41
C ARG A 70 12.87 -11.24 5.11
N LYS A 71 11.69 -10.64 5.26
CA LYS A 71 10.41 -11.21 4.85
C LYS A 71 9.95 -10.48 3.60
N GLU A 72 9.36 -11.23 2.67
CA GLU A 72 8.72 -10.63 1.50
C GLU A 72 7.47 -11.37 1.09
N PHE A 73 6.53 -10.65 0.50
CA PHE A 73 5.39 -11.24 -0.21
C PHE A 73 5.03 -10.38 -1.42
N GLU A 74 4.40 -11.03 -2.41
CA GLU A 74 3.88 -10.40 -3.62
C GLU A 74 2.39 -10.68 -3.72
N ALA A 75 1.58 -9.65 -4.01
CA ALA A 75 0.13 -9.76 -4.09
C ALA A 75 -0.49 -8.61 -4.88
N MET A 76 -1.77 -8.75 -5.22
CA MET A 76 -2.57 -7.64 -5.76
C MET A 76 -3.26 -6.90 -4.62
N ALA A 77 -3.22 -5.57 -4.70
CA ALA A 77 -3.78 -4.68 -3.69
C ALA A 77 -4.65 -3.61 -4.34
N ASN A 78 -5.86 -3.46 -3.81
CA ASN A 78 -6.70 -2.30 -4.08
C ASN A 78 -6.27 -1.15 -3.17
N VAL A 79 -6.15 0.05 -3.71
CA VAL A 79 -5.90 1.23 -2.88
C VAL A 79 -7.23 1.75 -2.33
N SER A 80 -7.45 1.55 -1.03
CA SER A 80 -8.74 1.81 -0.35
C SER A 80 -8.85 3.20 0.28
N SER A 81 -7.72 3.86 0.53
CA SER A 81 -7.69 5.21 1.09
C SER A 81 -6.44 5.92 0.60
N PHE A 82 -6.56 7.22 0.37
CA PHE A 82 -5.45 8.07 -0.04
C PHE A 82 -5.56 9.40 0.70
N ARG A 83 -4.50 9.80 1.38
CA ARG A 83 -4.41 11.08 2.08
C ARG A 83 -3.04 11.68 1.84
N CYS A 84 -3.04 12.90 1.32
CA CYS A 84 -1.84 13.70 1.16
C CYS A 84 -1.76 14.75 2.28
N THR A 85 -0.58 14.90 2.87
CA THR A 85 -0.25 15.99 3.80
C THR A 85 1.05 16.65 3.37
N PRO A 86 1.40 17.85 3.87
CA PRO A 86 2.66 18.50 3.50
C PRO A 86 3.92 17.67 3.77
N LYS A 87 3.87 16.72 4.71
CA LYS A 87 5.03 15.91 5.11
C LYS A 87 5.05 14.51 4.50
N PHE A 88 3.88 13.94 4.23
CA PHE A 88 3.76 12.55 3.81
C PHE A 88 2.50 12.29 2.99
N VAL A 89 2.58 11.25 2.18
CA VAL A 89 1.44 10.60 1.55
C VAL A 89 1.15 9.31 2.32
N SER A 90 -0.10 9.06 2.63
CA SER A 90 -0.56 7.84 3.29
C SER A 90 -1.66 7.18 2.49
N PHE A 91 -1.62 5.85 2.40
CA PHE A 91 -2.59 5.08 1.64
C PHE A 91 -2.86 3.72 2.30
N GLY A 92 -4.03 3.16 2.03
CA GLY A 92 -4.41 1.82 2.48
C GLY A 92 -4.30 0.82 1.35
N LEU A 93 -3.50 -0.24 1.53
CA LEU A 93 -3.44 -1.38 0.62
C LEU A 93 -4.38 -2.46 1.13
N GLN A 94 -5.41 -2.79 0.36
CA GLN A 94 -6.41 -3.81 0.68
C GLN A 94 -6.18 -5.03 -0.20
N PHE A 95 -6.06 -6.19 0.43
CA PHE A 95 -5.80 -7.47 -0.20
C PHE A 95 -6.99 -8.40 0.00
N ALA A 96 -7.28 -9.23 -0.99
CA ALA A 96 -8.20 -10.35 -0.81
C ALA A 96 -7.57 -11.40 0.11
N LEU A 97 -8.31 -11.90 1.09
CA LEU A 97 -7.83 -12.96 2.00
C LEU A 97 -7.57 -14.28 1.27
N SER A 98 -8.13 -14.47 0.07
CA SER A 98 -7.81 -15.59 -0.82
C SER A 98 -6.41 -15.53 -1.42
N GLU A 99 -5.80 -14.34 -1.47
CA GLU A 99 -4.44 -14.14 -2.01
C GLU A 99 -3.39 -13.99 -0.90
N VAL A 100 -3.72 -13.25 0.15
CA VAL A 100 -2.80 -13.00 1.28
C VAL A 100 -3.49 -13.30 2.59
N HIS A 101 -2.96 -14.27 3.33
CA HIS A 101 -3.40 -14.54 4.69
C HIS A 101 -3.10 -13.36 5.62
N ALA A 102 -4.05 -13.04 6.51
CA ALA A 102 -3.92 -11.97 7.48
C ALA A 102 -2.65 -12.09 8.35
N ASP A 103 -2.23 -13.31 8.68
CA ASP A 103 -1.01 -13.57 9.46
C ASP A 103 0.25 -13.03 8.76
N VAL A 104 0.31 -13.12 7.43
CA VAL A 104 1.41 -12.57 6.64
C VAL A 104 1.42 -11.05 6.78
N LEU A 105 0.28 -10.39 6.55
CA LEU A 105 0.15 -8.93 6.69
C LEU A 105 0.52 -8.46 8.09
N CYS A 106 0.11 -9.19 9.13
CA CYS A 106 0.45 -8.90 10.52
C CYS A 106 1.97 -8.90 10.78
N MET A 107 2.76 -9.68 10.03
CA MET A 107 4.22 -9.63 10.13
C MET A 107 4.82 -8.31 9.65
N PHE A 108 4.09 -7.56 8.82
CA PHE A 108 4.49 -6.27 8.30
C PHE A 108 3.78 -5.11 9.03
N ALA A 109 3.00 -5.36 10.08
CA ALA A 109 2.32 -4.30 10.81
C ALA A 109 3.31 -3.46 11.63
N LYS A 110 3.16 -2.13 11.57
CA LYS A 110 3.94 -1.15 12.37
C LYS A 110 5.47 -1.29 12.19
N CYS A 111 5.93 -1.62 10.99
CA CYS A 111 7.35 -1.71 10.67
C CYS A 111 7.68 -0.98 9.36
N ASP A 112 8.96 -0.63 9.18
CA ASP A 112 9.42 -0.03 7.93
C ASP A 112 9.73 -1.13 6.91
N CYS A 113 9.29 -0.88 5.68
CA CYS A 113 9.35 -1.80 4.57
C CYS A 113 9.75 -1.08 3.28
N ILE A 114 10.15 -1.85 2.28
CA ILE A 114 10.20 -1.42 0.90
C ILE A 114 8.93 -1.91 0.20
N LEU A 115 8.16 -0.98 -0.33
CA LEU A 115 7.05 -1.23 -1.24
C LEU A 115 7.56 -1.11 -2.67
N GLU A 116 7.53 -2.20 -3.41
CA GLU A 116 7.83 -2.23 -4.84
C GLU A 116 6.54 -2.39 -5.64
N ILE A 117 6.25 -1.43 -6.52
CA ILE A 117 5.13 -1.50 -7.45
C ILE A 117 5.62 -2.19 -8.73
N LEU A 118 5.08 -3.38 -8.99
CA LEU A 118 5.41 -4.22 -10.13
C LEU A 118 4.53 -3.90 -11.35
N LYS A 119 3.23 -3.69 -11.11
CA LYS A 119 2.24 -3.38 -12.15
C LYS A 119 1.13 -2.51 -11.57
N VAL A 120 0.56 -1.67 -12.43
CA VAL A 120 -0.54 -0.76 -12.10
C VAL A 120 -1.65 -1.02 -13.11
N GLU A 121 -2.82 -1.36 -12.63
CA GLU A 121 -4.00 -1.68 -13.43
C GLU A 121 -5.13 -0.70 -13.06
N ALA A 122 -6.00 -0.41 -14.02
CA ALA A 122 -7.20 0.37 -13.73
C ALA A 122 -8.11 -0.48 -12.83
N ASN A 123 -8.70 0.16 -11.82
CA ASN A 123 -9.78 -0.48 -11.09
C ASN A 123 -11.08 -0.27 -11.88
N GLU A 124 -11.54 -1.29 -12.60
CA GLU A 124 -12.76 -1.21 -13.43
C GLU A 124 -14.03 -1.04 -12.57
N GLU A 125 -13.97 -1.35 -11.27
CA GLU A 125 -15.07 -1.15 -10.31
C GLU A 125 -15.12 0.29 -9.76
N ALA A 126 -14.09 1.12 -9.97
CA ALA A 126 -14.06 2.49 -9.46
C ALA A 126 -14.79 3.51 -10.35
N SER A 127 -15.35 3.08 -11.49
CA SER A 127 -16.01 3.94 -12.48
C SER A 127 -17.54 4.02 -12.38
N GLU A 128 -18.17 3.50 -11.31
CA GLU A 128 -19.64 3.43 -11.20
C GLU A 128 -20.30 4.43 -10.23
N GLU A 129 -19.60 5.47 -9.75
CA GLU A 129 -20.23 6.55 -8.95
C GLU A 129 -19.93 7.95 -9.53
N ASP A 130 -20.56 8.26 -10.66
CA ASP A 130 -20.91 9.64 -11.05
C ASP A 130 -22.24 9.62 -11.81
N GLU A 131 -23.32 9.23 -11.13
CA GLU A 131 -24.68 9.64 -11.51
C GLU A 131 -25.14 10.70 -10.52
N GLY A 132 -25.24 11.92 -11.05
CA GLY A 132 -25.47 13.14 -10.29
C GLY A 132 -26.76 13.19 -9.48
N SER A 133 -26.75 14.10 -8.53
CA SER A 133 -27.97 14.78 -8.09
C SER A 133 -27.67 16.27 -8.05
N ASP A 134 -27.89 16.88 -9.20
CA ASP A 134 -28.30 18.28 -9.32
C ASP A 134 -29.74 18.31 -8.78
N GLU A 135 -29.93 18.77 -7.54
CA GLU A 135 -31.22 19.28 -7.08
C GLU A 135 -30.99 20.68 -6.50
N GLU A 136 -31.30 21.66 -7.36
CA GLU A 136 -31.65 23.02 -6.96
C GLU A 136 -32.84 22.98 -5.97
N GLU A 137 -32.72 23.68 -4.84
CA GLU A 137 -33.76 24.56 -4.26
C GLU A 137 -33.11 25.58 -3.31
#